data_AF-A0A3D5K3Z9-F1
#
_entry.id   AF-A0A3D5K3Z9-F1
#
_cell.length_a   1.000
_cell.length_b   1.000
_cell.length_c   1.000
_cell.angle_alpha   90.00
_cell.angle_beta   90.00
_cell.angle_gamma   90.00
#
_symmetry.space_group_name_H-M   'P 1'
#
loop_
_entity.id
_entity.type
_entity.pdbx_description
1 polymer ?
#
loop_
_entity_poly.entity_id
_entity_poly.type
_entity_poly.pdbx_seq_one_letter_code
_entity_poly.pdbx_strand_id
1 'polypeptide(L)'
;SKMAQLPTDLAGDLGVGSGLEIDGEPIDPDDPRGEQTLQWLSGLMAAMAPMMAGMTTGTMVGRLALRSLGTYDLPIPRPTGGPDADTLLIVSPNIEAFSADWSLPADDLRLWICLHEVAHHAVLGVPHVRHAIGDLLARHAGAFRTDPAELSDRLELGLEDLPGLNPTNPDPAAGADALARLQDALDPEAVLGAVRSPEQEVLLPHLEALVAVTVGVVDHVMDTVGTGLIGSYGQVTEALRRRRVTTSDADRFVERILGLNLTQEQVDRGSAFVTGVVERAGEDGLALLWTEARNLPTPSEVDAPGLWLARLELPDPPSDD
;
A
#
# COMPACT_ATOMS: atom_id res chain seq x y z
N SER A 1 -15.96 -46.61 -12.58
CA SER A 1 -15.62 -46.26 -13.97
C SER A 1 -15.83 -44.78 -14.18
N LYS A 2 -14.86 -43.90 -14.40
CA LYS A 2 -13.43 -44.01 -14.74
C LYS A 2 -12.66 -43.08 -13.79
N MET A 3 -11.56 -43.56 -13.22
CA MET A 3 -10.49 -42.72 -12.66
C MET A 3 -9.80 -42.01 -13.82
N ALA A 4 -9.65 -40.69 -13.74
CA ALA A 4 -8.69 -39.94 -14.56
C ALA A 4 -7.39 -39.87 -13.77
N GLN A 5 -6.36 -40.50 -14.31
CA GLN A 5 -4.99 -40.46 -13.81
C GLN A 5 -4.43 -39.05 -13.99
N LEU A 6 -3.89 -38.46 -12.92
CA LEU A 6 -3.00 -37.30 -13.01
C LEU A 6 -1.61 -37.76 -13.53
N PRO A 7 -0.89 -36.94 -14.31
CA PRO A 7 0.47 -37.26 -14.76
C PRO A 7 1.46 -37.12 -13.60
N THR A 8 2.28 -38.15 -13.39
CA THR A 8 3.26 -38.29 -12.31
C THR A 8 4.65 -37.79 -12.71
N ASP A 9 4.75 -36.71 -13.46
CA ASP A 9 6.03 -36.22 -13.99
C ASP A 9 6.19 -34.72 -13.71
N LEU A 10 6.64 -34.40 -12.49
CA LEU A 10 7.05 -33.06 -12.08
C LEU A 10 8.59 -32.90 -12.09
N ALA A 11 9.34 -33.96 -12.39
CA ALA A 11 10.80 -33.93 -12.39
C ALA A 11 11.43 -33.44 -13.72
N GLY A 12 10.62 -33.26 -14.78
CA GLY A 12 11.11 -32.91 -16.11
C GLY A 12 11.09 -31.42 -16.46
N ASP A 13 10.35 -30.58 -15.73
CA ASP A 13 10.05 -29.20 -16.14
C ASP A 13 10.79 -28.12 -15.33
N LEU A 14 11.51 -28.52 -14.29
CA LEU A 14 12.51 -27.68 -13.63
C LEU A 14 13.84 -27.95 -14.32
N GLY A 15 14.29 -27.02 -15.16
CA GLY A 15 15.58 -27.08 -15.83
C GLY A 15 16.74 -27.01 -14.82
N VAL A 16 16.95 -28.07 -14.05
CA VAL A 16 18.07 -28.23 -13.14
C VAL A 16 19.31 -28.49 -13.98
N GLY A 17 19.98 -27.40 -14.34
CA GLY A 17 21.37 -27.42 -14.75
C GLY A 17 22.20 -28.03 -13.64
N SER A 18 22.89 -29.12 -13.99
CA SER A 18 23.85 -29.83 -13.16
C SER A 18 24.86 -28.89 -12.49
N GLY A 19 24.99 -28.97 -11.16
CA GLY A 19 26.21 -28.56 -10.47
C GLY A 19 26.05 -27.81 -9.14
N LEU A 20 25.35 -28.39 -8.17
CA LEU A 20 25.60 -28.07 -6.75
C LEU A 20 26.46 -29.20 -6.17
N GLU A 21 27.63 -28.87 -5.62
CA GLU A 21 28.53 -29.80 -4.93
C GLU A 21 28.61 -29.40 -3.46
N ILE A 22 28.61 -30.38 -2.54
CA ILE A 22 28.99 -30.20 -1.13
C ILE A 22 30.13 -31.19 -0.86
N ASP A 23 31.24 -30.72 -0.29
CA ASP A 23 32.45 -31.53 -0.02
C ASP A 23 33.09 -32.21 -1.26
N GLY A 24 32.86 -31.69 -2.47
CA GLY A 24 33.54 -32.13 -3.69
C GLY A 24 33.05 -33.48 -4.26
N GLU A 25 31.87 -33.95 -3.86
CA GLU A 25 31.16 -35.02 -4.56
C GLU A 25 29.93 -34.46 -5.32
N PRO A 26 29.65 -34.94 -6.54
CA PRO A 26 28.44 -34.58 -7.27
C PRO A 26 27.22 -35.09 -6.51
N ILE A 27 26.24 -34.21 -6.27
CA ILE A 27 24.97 -34.60 -5.65
C ILE A 27 24.26 -35.60 -6.57
N ASP A 28 24.13 -36.83 -6.09
CA ASP A 28 23.27 -37.84 -6.71
C ASP A 28 21.81 -37.35 -6.57
N PRO A 29 21.06 -37.18 -7.68
CA PRO A 29 19.66 -36.76 -7.64
C PRO A 29 18.77 -37.74 -6.84
N ASP A 30 19.25 -38.97 -6.58
CA ASP A 30 18.60 -39.97 -5.74
C ASP A 30 19.20 -40.06 -4.31
N ASP A 31 20.03 -39.11 -3.83
CA ASP A 31 20.57 -39.15 -2.46
C ASP A 31 19.45 -38.91 -1.42
N PRO A 32 19.05 -39.94 -0.65
CA PRO A 32 17.98 -39.80 0.34
C PRO A 32 18.31 -38.80 1.45
N ARG A 33 19.59 -38.41 1.60
CA ARG A 33 20.01 -37.36 2.54
C ARG A 33 19.64 -35.96 2.05
N GLY A 34 19.79 -35.67 0.75
CA GLY A 34 19.39 -34.39 0.16
C GLY A 34 17.88 -34.17 0.22
N GLU A 35 17.11 -35.20 -0.13
CA GLU A 35 15.65 -35.21 -0.03
C GLU A 35 15.15 -35.03 1.41
N GLN A 36 15.81 -35.68 2.37
CA GLN A 36 15.50 -35.55 3.79
C GLN A 36 15.86 -34.18 4.36
N THR A 37 16.97 -33.57 3.91
CA THR A 37 17.34 -32.19 4.28
C THR A 37 16.36 -31.18 3.70
N LEU A 38 15.92 -31.34 2.44
CA LEU A 38 14.91 -30.48 1.81
C LEU A 38 13.55 -30.60 2.50
N GLN A 39 13.10 -31.82 2.85
CA GLN A 39 11.87 -32.02 3.62
C GLN A 39 11.93 -31.41 5.02
N TRP A 40 13.09 -31.50 5.68
CA TRP A 40 13.31 -30.87 6.98
C TRP A 40 13.28 -29.35 6.89
N LEU A 41 13.95 -28.77 5.88
CA LEU A 41 13.93 -27.33 5.61
C LEU A 41 12.51 -26.84 5.26
N SER A 42 11.75 -27.58 4.43
CA SER A 42 10.37 -27.23 4.10
C SER A 42 9.45 -27.33 5.33
N GLY A 43 9.66 -28.32 6.19
CA GLY A 43 8.92 -28.46 7.45
C GLY A 43 9.24 -27.33 8.44
N LEU A 44 10.50 -26.90 8.50
CA LEU A 44 10.92 -25.75 9.31
C LEU A 44 10.34 -24.43 8.77
N MET A 45 10.39 -24.20 7.46
CA MET A 45 9.76 -23.04 6.80
C MET A 45 8.25 -23.00 7.05
N ALA A 46 7.56 -24.13 6.93
CA ALA A 46 6.13 -24.23 7.23
C ALA A 46 5.81 -23.92 8.71
N ALA A 47 6.69 -24.30 9.64
CA ALA A 47 6.55 -23.98 11.06
C ALA A 47 6.89 -22.51 11.37
N MET A 48 7.79 -21.89 10.61
CA MET A 48 8.20 -20.49 10.79
C MET A 48 7.26 -19.49 10.10
N ALA A 49 6.54 -19.87 9.05
CA ALA A 49 5.65 -18.97 8.30
C ALA A 49 4.60 -18.25 9.17
N PRO A 50 3.87 -18.90 10.11
CA PRO A 50 2.94 -18.22 11.01
C PRO A 50 3.62 -17.23 11.96
N MET A 51 4.84 -17.55 12.41
CA MET A 51 5.63 -16.67 13.28
C MET A 51 6.07 -15.41 12.52
N MET A 52 6.54 -15.58 11.29
CA MET A 52 6.92 -14.48 10.41
C MET A 52 5.71 -13.59 10.12
N ALA A 53 4.57 -14.16 9.72
CA ALA A 53 3.33 -13.41 9.49
C ALA A 53 2.83 -12.65 10.73
N GLY A 54 2.99 -13.23 11.93
CA GLY A 54 2.67 -12.55 13.18
C GLY A 54 3.61 -11.38 13.47
N MET A 55 4.91 -11.57 13.25
CA MET A 55 5.94 -10.54 13.46
C MET A 55 5.74 -9.35 12.50
N THR A 56 5.45 -9.61 11.23
CA THR A 56 5.17 -8.56 10.23
C THR A 56 3.95 -7.76 10.58
N THR A 57 2.83 -8.46 10.86
CA THR A 57 1.57 -7.83 11.24
C THR A 57 1.73 -6.99 12.50
N GLY A 58 2.39 -7.53 13.52
CA GLY A 58 2.66 -6.82 14.77
C GLY A 58 3.52 -5.58 14.56
N THR A 59 4.54 -5.67 13.69
CA THR A 59 5.43 -4.54 13.37
C THR A 59 4.67 -3.46 12.59
N MET A 60 3.85 -3.84 11.60
CA MET A 60 3.00 -2.92 10.84
C MET A 60 2.04 -2.15 11.75
N VAL A 61 1.31 -2.87 12.60
CA VAL A 61 0.36 -2.26 13.54
C VAL A 61 1.08 -1.38 14.57
N GLY A 62 2.22 -1.83 15.10
CA GLY A 62 3.02 -1.06 16.05
C GLY A 62 3.53 0.26 15.46
N ARG A 63 4.07 0.23 14.23
CA ARG A 63 4.52 1.45 13.54
C ARG A 63 3.35 2.40 13.26
N LEU A 64 2.22 1.89 12.78
CA LEU A 64 0.99 2.67 12.59
C LEU A 64 0.55 3.35 13.88
N ALA A 65 0.52 2.61 15.00
CA ALA A 65 0.09 3.13 16.29
C ALA A 65 0.97 4.29 16.80
N LEU A 66 2.27 4.31 16.45
CA LEU A 66 3.21 5.36 16.85
C LEU A 66 3.14 6.62 15.97
N ARG A 67 2.66 6.49 14.73
CA ARG A 67 2.61 7.62 13.78
C ARG A 67 1.22 8.18 13.53
N SER A 68 0.19 7.36 13.68
CA SER A 68 -1.18 7.75 13.40
C SER A 68 -1.58 8.95 14.26
N LEU A 69 -2.14 10.00 13.65
CA LEU A 69 -2.70 11.14 14.35
C LEU A 69 -4.21 11.00 14.51
N GLY A 70 -4.88 10.24 13.63
CA GLY A 70 -6.32 10.18 13.57
C GLY A 70 -6.88 8.97 12.83
N THR A 71 -8.16 9.06 12.50
CA THR A 71 -8.92 8.00 11.84
C THR A 71 -8.55 7.87 10.37
N TYR A 72 -8.20 8.96 9.69
CA TYR A 72 -7.98 9.02 8.25
C TYR A 72 -6.53 9.26 7.84
N ASP A 73 -5.55 8.88 8.67
CA ASP A 73 -4.14 8.83 8.22
C ASP A 73 -3.96 7.90 7.00
N LEU A 74 -4.80 6.86 6.92
CA LEU A 74 -5.05 6.11 5.71
C LEU A 74 -6.43 6.52 5.18
N PRO A 75 -6.56 6.96 3.91
CA PRO A 75 -7.83 7.41 3.33
C PRO A 75 -8.75 6.23 2.99
N ILE A 76 -9.07 5.43 4.00
CA ILE A 76 -9.91 4.23 3.90
C ILE A 76 -11.32 4.58 4.37
N PRO A 77 -12.35 4.31 3.56
CA PRO A 77 -13.73 4.51 3.99
C PRO A 77 -14.07 3.69 5.24
N ARG A 78 -14.74 4.33 6.20
CA ARG A 78 -15.17 3.68 7.45
C ARG A 78 -16.61 3.17 7.34
N PRO A 79 -17.00 2.12 8.09
CA PRO A 79 -18.38 1.67 8.14
C PRO A 79 -19.31 2.78 8.64
N THR A 80 -20.40 3.01 7.93
CA THR A 80 -21.41 4.04 8.28
C THR A 80 -22.58 3.48 9.10
N GLY A 81 -22.40 2.30 9.69
CA GLY A 81 -23.44 1.60 10.46
C GLY A 81 -22.90 1.09 11.78
N GLY A 82 -23.71 1.14 12.82
CA GLY A 82 -23.33 0.78 14.18
C GLY A 82 -23.21 1.99 15.10
N PRO A 83 -22.94 1.76 16.39
CA PRO A 83 -22.92 2.81 17.41
C PRO A 83 -21.81 3.85 17.20
N ASP A 84 -20.74 3.50 16.48
CA ASP A 84 -19.55 4.34 16.29
C ASP A 84 -19.35 4.81 14.83
N ALA A 85 -20.39 4.74 14.00
CA ALA A 85 -20.31 5.04 12.56
C ALA A 85 -19.76 6.43 12.24
N ASP A 86 -20.14 7.43 13.03
CA ASP A 86 -19.76 8.83 12.86
C ASP A 86 -18.78 9.30 13.95
N THR A 87 -18.11 8.34 14.61
CA THR A 87 -17.15 8.62 15.67
C THR A 87 -15.75 8.75 15.08
N LEU A 88 -15.17 9.95 15.22
CA LEU A 88 -13.78 10.22 14.84
C LEU A 88 -12.87 10.12 16.05
N LEU A 89 -11.78 9.39 15.88
CA LEU A 89 -10.74 9.20 16.88
C LEU A 89 -9.48 9.97 16.50
N ILE A 90 -8.81 10.52 17.50
CA ILE A 90 -7.51 11.16 17.41
C ILE A 90 -6.54 10.54 18.41
N VAL A 91 -5.27 10.50 18.07
CA VAL A 91 -4.23 9.91 18.93
C VAL A 91 -3.47 11.02 19.64
N SER A 92 -4.07 11.56 20.71
CA SER A 92 -3.54 12.72 21.45
C SER A 92 -2.04 12.63 21.80
N PRO A 93 -1.49 11.49 22.28
CA PRO A 93 -0.06 11.39 22.57
C PRO A 93 0.83 11.65 21.34
N ASN A 94 0.42 11.16 20.17
CA ASN A 94 1.17 11.33 18.92
C ASN A 94 1.07 12.77 18.42
N ILE A 95 -0.08 13.41 18.59
CA ILE A 95 -0.30 14.83 18.27
C ILE A 95 0.60 15.70 19.14
N GLU A 96 0.69 15.42 20.44
CA GLU A 96 1.53 16.17 21.37
C GLU A 96 3.01 16.00 21.07
N ALA A 97 3.46 14.77 20.77
CA ALA A 97 4.83 14.52 20.34
C ALA A 97 5.16 15.28 19.05
N PHE A 98 4.29 15.23 18.04
CA PHE A 98 4.48 15.95 16.78
C PHE A 98 4.51 17.47 16.99
N SER A 99 3.62 18.00 17.83
CA SER A 99 3.60 19.42 18.20
C SER A 99 4.93 19.87 18.80
N ALA A 100 5.52 19.06 19.68
CA ALA A 100 6.79 19.36 20.32
C ALA A 100 7.95 19.30 19.33
N ASP A 101 8.03 18.23 18.52
CA ASP A 101 9.11 18.02 17.54
C ASP A 101 9.18 19.13 16.49
N TRP A 102 8.02 19.64 16.08
CA TRP A 102 7.90 20.70 15.07
C TRP A 102 7.71 22.10 15.66
N SER A 103 7.72 22.23 16.99
CA SER A 103 7.51 23.50 17.70
C SER A 103 6.22 24.22 17.28
N LEU A 104 5.14 23.48 17.06
CA LEU A 104 3.83 23.99 16.64
C LEU A 104 2.95 24.34 17.85
N PRO A 105 2.02 25.32 17.74
CA PRO A 105 1.01 25.55 18.76
C PRO A 105 0.06 24.35 18.86
N ALA A 106 0.00 23.73 20.03
CA ALA A 106 -0.70 22.46 20.21
C ALA A 106 -2.21 22.55 19.93
N ASP A 107 -2.86 23.66 20.28
CA ASP A 107 -4.30 23.84 20.05
C ASP A 107 -4.62 24.05 18.56
N ASP A 108 -3.78 24.80 17.84
CA ASP A 108 -3.89 24.98 16.39
C ASP A 108 -3.69 23.66 15.65
N LEU A 109 -2.70 22.84 16.06
CA LEU A 109 -2.47 21.52 15.50
C LEU A 109 -3.65 20.57 15.76
N ARG A 110 -4.19 20.56 16.99
CA ARG A 110 -5.38 19.74 17.30
C ARG A 110 -6.58 20.15 16.46
N LEU A 111 -6.83 21.46 16.31
CA LEU A 111 -7.93 21.97 15.49
C LEU A 111 -7.73 21.61 14.01
N TRP A 112 -6.50 21.74 13.50
CA TRP A 112 -6.16 21.32 12.14
C TRP A 112 -6.48 19.85 11.92
N ILE A 113 -6.07 18.97 12.84
CA ILE A 113 -6.32 17.53 12.73
C ILE A 113 -7.81 17.24 12.80
N CYS A 114 -8.55 17.82 13.75
CA CYS A 114 -10.00 17.64 13.83
C CYS A 114 -10.70 18.06 12.53
N LEU A 115 -10.31 19.20 11.93
CA LEU A 115 -10.89 19.66 10.66
C LEU A 115 -10.55 18.69 9.52
N HIS A 116 -9.31 18.21 9.46
CA HIS A 116 -8.84 17.25 8.47
C HIS A 116 -9.59 15.90 8.56
N GLU A 117 -9.80 15.39 9.78
CA GLU A 117 -10.54 14.17 10.03
C GLU A 117 -12.01 14.31 9.61
N VAL A 118 -12.65 15.45 9.94
CA VAL A 118 -14.03 15.72 9.55
C VAL A 118 -14.16 15.86 8.03
N ALA A 119 -13.21 16.53 7.36
CA ALA A 119 -13.21 16.67 5.91
C ALA A 119 -13.09 15.30 5.21
N HIS A 120 -12.16 14.46 5.64
CA HIS A 120 -12.05 13.08 5.15
C HIS A 120 -13.32 12.28 5.41
N HIS A 121 -13.87 12.39 6.62
CA HIS A 121 -15.11 11.69 6.98
C HIS A 121 -16.28 12.09 6.08
N ALA A 122 -16.42 13.39 5.79
CA ALA A 122 -17.47 13.89 4.90
C ALA A 122 -17.32 13.35 3.48
N VAL A 123 -16.10 13.42 2.91
CA VAL A 123 -15.83 12.95 1.54
C VAL A 123 -15.98 11.43 1.42
N LEU A 124 -15.35 10.67 2.32
CA LEU A 124 -15.42 9.20 2.35
C LEU A 124 -16.77 8.69 2.88
N GLY A 125 -17.61 9.57 3.42
CA GLY A 125 -18.99 9.31 3.82
C GLY A 125 -19.97 9.33 2.64
N VAL A 126 -19.59 9.87 1.48
CA VAL A 126 -20.43 9.86 0.27
C VAL A 126 -20.62 8.41 -0.22
N PRO A 127 -21.86 7.91 -0.40
CA PRO A 127 -22.12 6.49 -0.64
C PRO A 127 -21.38 5.86 -1.82
N HIS A 128 -21.38 6.50 -2.99
CA HIS A 128 -20.71 5.97 -4.18
C HIS A 128 -19.19 6.11 -4.11
N VAL A 129 -18.66 7.17 -3.49
CA VAL A 129 -17.21 7.34 -3.25
C VAL A 129 -16.71 6.22 -2.33
N ARG A 130 -17.40 6.02 -1.20
CA ARG A 130 -17.13 4.92 -0.26
C ARG A 130 -17.16 3.57 -0.96
N HIS A 131 -18.20 3.31 -1.73
CA HIS A 131 -18.37 2.04 -2.41
C HIS A 131 -17.25 1.80 -3.43
N ALA A 132 -16.94 2.80 -4.27
CA ALA A 132 -15.91 2.68 -5.29
C ALA A 132 -14.51 2.46 -4.69
N ILE A 133 -14.10 3.28 -3.71
CA ILE A 133 -12.80 3.13 -3.06
C ILE A 133 -12.75 1.83 -2.24
N GLY A 134 -13.81 1.51 -1.51
CA GLY A 134 -13.89 0.28 -0.72
C GLY A 134 -13.82 -0.99 -1.59
N ASP A 135 -14.49 -1.00 -2.74
CA ASP A 135 -14.44 -2.10 -3.70
C ASP A 135 -13.05 -2.25 -4.34
N LEU A 136 -12.45 -1.14 -4.79
CA LEU A 136 -11.09 -1.15 -5.32
C LEU A 136 -10.07 -1.64 -4.29
N LEU A 137 -10.17 -1.18 -3.03
CA LEU A 137 -9.32 -1.65 -1.94
C LEU A 137 -9.52 -3.15 -1.66
N ALA A 138 -10.76 -3.61 -1.58
CA ALA A 138 -11.07 -5.02 -1.31
C ALA A 138 -10.54 -5.92 -2.44
N ARG A 139 -10.72 -5.52 -3.70
CA ARG A 139 -10.19 -6.25 -4.85
C ARG A 139 -8.66 -6.20 -4.90
N HIS A 140 -8.05 -5.04 -4.65
CA HIS A 140 -6.59 -4.90 -4.63
C HIS A 140 -5.94 -5.75 -3.53
N ALA A 141 -6.52 -5.75 -2.32
CA ALA A 141 -6.07 -6.57 -1.21
C ALA A 141 -6.32 -8.07 -1.44
N GLY A 142 -7.46 -8.42 -2.05
CA GLY A 142 -7.81 -9.81 -2.38
C GLY A 142 -7.00 -10.39 -3.54
N ALA A 143 -6.48 -9.53 -4.42
CA ALA A 143 -5.60 -9.91 -5.54
C ALA A 143 -4.14 -10.13 -5.11
N PHE A 144 -3.83 -10.02 -3.81
CA PHE A 144 -2.54 -10.38 -3.26
C PHE A 144 -2.36 -11.90 -3.32
N ARG A 145 -1.61 -12.37 -4.32
CA ARG A 145 -1.22 -13.78 -4.45
C ARG A 145 0.27 -13.89 -4.15
N THR A 146 0.62 -14.57 -3.07
CA THR A 146 1.98 -15.05 -2.89
C THR A 146 2.13 -16.27 -3.79
N ASP A 147 2.66 -16.09 -5.01
CA ASP A 147 3.04 -17.23 -5.83
C ASP A 147 4.35 -17.82 -5.28
N PRO A 148 4.34 -19.04 -4.71
CA PRO A 148 5.55 -19.66 -4.17
C PRO A 148 6.64 -19.84 -5.24
N ALA A 149 6.27 -19.98 -6.52
CA ALA A 149 7.20 -20.14 -7.63
C ALA A 149 7.92 -18.83 -7.99
N GLU A 150 7.20 -17.70 -8.00
CA GLU A 150 7.84 -16.40 -8.23
C GLU A 150 8.68 -15.97 -7.01
N LEU A 151 8.25 -16.36 -5.81
CA LEU A 151 9.04 -16.17 -4.60
C LEU A 151 10.31 -17.03 -4.61
N SER A 152 10.24 -18.29 -5.08
CA SER A 152 11.43 -19.14 -5.23
C SER A 152 12.36 -18.61 -6.30
N ASP A 153 11.87 -18.22 -7.49
CA ASP A 153 12.71 -17.65 -8.55
C ASP A 153 13.47 -16.41 -8.06
N ARG A 154 12.82 -15.56 -7.25
CA ARG A 154 13.48 -14.37 -6.68
C ARG A 154 14.42 -14.68 -5.53
N LEU A 155 14.07 -15.62 -4.67
CA LEU A 155 14.99 -16.08 -3.64
C LEU A 155 16.22 -16.72 -4.30
N GLU A 156 16.05 -17.53 -5.34
CA GLU A 156 17.13 -18.10 -6.14
C GLU A 156 17.99 -17.01 -6.79
N LEU A 157 17.40 -16.02 -7.48
CA LEU A 157 18.12 -14.86 -8.03
C LEU A 157 18.87 -14.05 -6.95
N GLY A 158 18.28 -13.89 -5.77
CA GLY A 158 18.91 -13.21 -4.64
C GLY A 158 20.00 -14.02 -3.94
N LEU A 159 19.97 -15.35 -4.07
CA LEU A 159 20.94 -16.29 -3.54
C LEU A 159 22.10 -16.53 -4.51
N GLU A 160 21.88 -16.46 -5.83
CA GLU A 160 22.92 -16.57 -6.87
C GLU A 160 23.97 -15.46 -6.78
N ASP A 161 23.56 -14.26 -6.36
CA ASP A 161 24.46 -13.11 -6.17
C ASP A 161 25.18 -13.09 -4.81
N LEU A 162 25.05 -14.14 -3.97
CA LEU A 162 25.71 -14.21 -2.65
C LEU A 162 27.19 -14.63 -2.77
N PRO A 163 28.15 -13.73 -2.49
CA PRO A 163 29.56 -14.10 -2.38
C PRO A 163 29.77 -14.73 -1.00
N GLY A 164 29.94 -16.05 -0.94
CA GLY A 164 30.19 -16.78 0.33
C GLY A 164 29.50 -18.14 0.43
N LEU A 165 28.52 -18.42 -0.42
CA LEU A 165 27.95 -19.76 -0.62
C LEU A 165 28.72 -20.56 -1.68
N ASN A 166 29.99 -20.23 -1.93
CA ASN A 166 30.82 -21.05 -2.79
C ASN A 166 31.24 -22.29 -2.00
N PRO A 167 30.76 -23.50 -2.33
CA PRO A 167 31.03 -24.71 -1.56
C PRO A 167 32.51 -25.09 -1.52
N THR A 168 33.35 -24.42 -2.31
CA THR A 168 34.79 -24.69 -2.40
C THR A 168 35.65 -23.94 -1.38
N ASN A 169 35.15 -22.92 -0.67
CA ASN A 169 35.94 -22.23 0.37
C ASN A 169 35.06 -21.47 1.40
N PRO A 170 34.67 -22.10 2.52
CA PRO A 170 33.86 -21.45 3.55
C PRO A 170 34.70 -20.45 4.36
N ASP A 171 34.48 -19.15 4.18
CA ASP A 171 35.05 -18.11 5.04
C ASP A 171 34.11 -17.85 6.24
N PRO A 172 34.51 -18.17 7.49
CA PRO A 172 33.67 -17.96 8.67
C PRO A 172 33.34 -16.49 8.96
N ALA A 173 34.10 -15.53 8.41
CA ALA A 173 33.76 -14.11 8.49
C ALA A 173 32.66 -13.71 7.48
N ALA A 174 32.59 -14.40 6.33
CA ALA A 174 31.52 -14.24 5.35
C ALA A 174 30.18 -14.82 5.84
N GLY A 175 30.20 -15.72 6.83
CA GLY A 175 28.99 -16.29 7.43
C GLY A 175 28.10 -15.26 8.14
N ALA A 176 28.68 -14.22 8.77
CA ALA A 176 27.91 -13.17 9.42
C ALA A 176 27.27 -12.21 8.40
N ASP A 177 28.00 -11.85 7.34
CA ASP A 177 27.48 -11.04 6.23
C ASP A 177 26.45 -11.82 5.39
N ALA A 178 26.65 -13.11 5.18
CA ALA A 178 25.69 -13.99 4.53
C ALA A 178 24.42 -14.14 5.37
N LEU A 179 24.53 -14.24 6.69
CA LEU A 179 23.37 -14.31 7.58
C LEU A 179 22.62 -12.96 7.64
N ALA A 180 23.33 -11.83 7.65
CA ALA A 180 22.73 -10.51 7.59
C ALA A 180 22.00 -10.26 6.25
N ARG A 181 22.58 -10.68 5.12
CA ARG A 181 21.93 -10.59 3.81
C ARG A 181 20.80 -11.60 3.61
N LEU A 182 20.89 -12.78 4.24
CA LEU A 182 19.78 -13.73 4.29
C LEU A 182 18.63 -13.15 5.14
N GLN A 183 18.93 -12.44 6.22
CA GLN A 183 17.93 -11.69 6.98
C GLN A 183 17.29 -10.57 6.15
N ASP A 184 18.05 -9.85 5.33
CA ASP A 184 17.52 -8.85 4.39
C ASP A 184 16.70 -9.48 3.25
N ALA A 185 17.11 -10.64 2.71
CA ALA A 185 16.37 -11.36 1.67
C ALA A 185 15.07 -12.00 2.21
N LEU A 186 15.06 -12.34 3.50
CA LEU A 186 13.88 -12.77 4.25
C LEU A 186 13.15 -11.58 4.90
N ASP A 187 13.55 -10.34 4.61
CA ASP A 187 12.82 -9.16 5.04
C ASP A 187 11.40 -9.29 4.50
N PRO A 188 10.40 -9.40 5.39
CA PRO A 188 9.04 -9.58 4.92
C PRO A 188 8.52 -8.40 4.12
N GLU A 189 9.15 -7.23 4.23
CA GLU A 189 8.84 -6.09 3.36
C GLU A 189 9.26 -6.32 1.92
N ALA A 190 10.43 -6.93 1.70
CA ALA A 190 10.92 -7.32 0.39
C ALA A 190 10.09 -8.47 -0.19
N VAL A 191 9.74 -9.47 0.64
CA VAL A 191 8.94 -10.64 0.23
C VAL A 191 7.50 -10.26 -0.14
N LEU A 192 6.86 -9.37 0.63
CA LEU A 192 5.47 -8.94 0.36
C LEU A 192 5.38 -7.84 -0.72
N GLY A 193 6.43 -7.03 -0.90
CA GLY A 193 6.50 -6.03 -1.96
C GLY A 193 6.89 -6.60 -3.33
N ALA A 194 7.31 -7.86 -3.38
CA ALA A 194 8.01 -8.41 -4.53
C ALA A 194 7.14 -8.68 -5.77
N VAL A 195 5.87 -9.04 -5.64
CA VAL A 195 5.04 -9.33 -6.81
C VAL A 195 3.68 -8.69 -6.67
N ARG A 196 3.42 -7.70 -7.52
CA ARG A 196 2.06 -7.23 -7.78
C ARG A 196 1.45 -8.15 -8.81
N SER A 197 0.26 -8.68 -8.54
CA SER A 197 -0.43 -9.49 -9.54
C SER A 197 -0.87 -8.62 -10.73
N PRO A 198 -1.03 -9.18 -11.94
CA PRO A 198 -1.57 -8.44 -13.09
C PRO A 198 -2.93 -7.79 -12.80
N GLU A 199 -3.74 -8.40 -11.93
CA GLU A 199 -4.99 -7.84 -11.44
C GLU A 199 -4.75 -6.54 -10.64
N GLN A 200 -3.73 -6.53 -9.76
CA GLN A 200 -3.35 -5.33 -9.01
C GLN A 200 -2.83 -4.22 -9.92
N GLU A 201 -2.08 -4.54 -10.98
CA GLU A 201 -1.59 -3.54 -11.94
C GLU A 201 -2.72 -2.79 -12.68
N VAL A 202 -3.83 -3.48 -12.96
CA VAL A 202 -5.01 -2.87 -13.61
C VAL A 202 -5.84 -2.02 -12.65
N LEU A 203 -5.96 -2.47 -11.39
CA LEU A 203 -6.77 -1.79 -10.37
C LEU A 203 -6.09 -0.54 -9.80
N LEU A 204 -4.77 -0.58 -9.65
CA LEU A 204 -4.01 0.45 -8.94
C LEU A 204 -4.18 1.86 -9.52
N PRO A 205 -4.11 2.10 -10.85
CA PRO A 205 -4.29 3.44 -11.40
C PRO A 205 -5.65 4.07 -11.05
N HIS A 206 -6.71 3.25 -10.96
CA HIS A 206 -8.05 3.70 -10.60
C HIS A 206 -8.15 4.01 -9.11
N LEU A 207 -7.55 3.17 -8.25
CA LEU A 207 -7.48 3.43 -6.82
C LEU A 207 -6.69 4.71 -6.53
N GLU A 208 -5.50 4.84 -7.10
CA GLU A 208 -4.65 6.02 -6.96
C GLU A 208 -5.36 7.30 -7.43
N ALA A 209 -6.06 7.25 -8.56
CA ALA A 209 -6.81 8.38 -9.08
C ALA A 209 -7.91 8.86 -8.11
N LEU A 210 -8.74 7.94 -7.58
CA LEU A 210 -9.80 8.31 -6.65
C LEU A 210 -9.27 8.79 -5.29
N VAL A 211 -8.18 8.18 -4.81
CA VAL A 211 -7.51 8.60 -3.58
C VAL A 211 -6.87 9.98 -3.75
N ALA A 212 -6.19 10.24 -4.87
CA ALA A 212 -5.63 11.54 -5.19
C ALA A 212 -6.71 12.62 -5.22
N VAL A 213 -7.83 12.38 -5.89
CA VAL A 213 -8.97 13.32 -5.92
C VAL A 213 -9.57 13.53 -4.54
N THR A 214 -9.72 12.48 -3.74
CA THR A 214 -10.22 12.57 -2.36
C THR A 214 -9.32 13.47 -1.51
N VAL A 215 -8.01 13.24 -1.55
CA VAL A 215 -7.03 14.05 -0.80
C VAL A 215 -7.02 15.48 -1.31
N GLY A 216 -7.03 15.69 -2.64
CA GLY A 216 -7.06 17.03 -3.24
C GLY A 216 -8.30 17.83 -2.85
N VAL A 217 -9.48 17.19 -2.77
CA VAL A 217 -10.71 17.82 -2.28
C VAL A 217 -10.58 18.18 -0.82
N VAL A 218 -10.05 17.27 0.01
CA VAL A 218 -9.87 17.55 1.44
C VAL A 218 -8.90 18.71 1.63
N ASP A 219 -7.77 18.73 0.92
CA ASP A 219 -6.80 19.83 0.99
C ASP A 219 -7.45 21.16 0.57
N HIS A 220 -8.28 21.16 -0.49
CA HIS A 220 -9.02 22.35 -0.90
C HIS A 220 -10.03 22.84 0.17
N VAL A 221 -10.75 21.92 0.82
CA VAL A 221 -11.64 22.24 1.95
C VAL A 221 -10.85 22.78 3.15
N MET A 222 -9.70 22.15 3.46
CA MET A 222 -8.79 22.57 4.53
C MET A 222 -8.26 23.98 4.29
N ASP A 223 -7.84 24.32 3.06
CA ASP A 223 -7.37 25.66 2.73
C ASP A 223 -8.48 26.71 2.85
N THR A 224 -9.68 26.35 2.38
CA THR A 224 -10.85 27.25 2.39
C THR A 224 -11.34 27.55 3.81
N VAL A 225 -11.40 26.52 4.67
CA VAL A 225 -11.95 26.64 6.04
C VAL A 225 -10.85 26.96 7.06
N GLY A 226 -9.71 26.29 6.96
CA GLY A 226 -8.61 26.34 7.93
C GLY A 226 -7.92 27.70 8.00
N THR A 227 -7.75 28.39 6.88
CA THR A 227 -7.12 29.74 6.82
C THR A 227 -7.85 30.77 7.69
N GLY A 228 -9.18 30.64 7.85
CA GLY A 228 -9.99 31.53 8.68
C GLY A 228 -10.08 31.14 10.16
N LEU A 229 -9.78 29.88 10.50
CA LEU A 229 -10.00 29.33 11.85
C LEU A 229 -8.70 29.11 12.63
N ILE A 230 -7.58 28.86 11.96
CA ILE A 230 -6.33 28.44 12.59
C ILE A 230 -5.27 29.52 12.36
N GLY A 231 -4.82 30.16 13.45
CA GLY A 231 -3.87 31.28 13.36
C GLY A 231 -2.53 30.89 12.72
N SER A 232 -2.03 29.69 13.02
CA SER A 232 -0.80 29.13 12.46
C SER A 232 -1.01 28.17 11.28
N TYR A 233 -2.15 28.24 10.57
CA TYR A 233 -2.54 27.29 9.51
C TYR A 233 -1.38 26.95 8.55
N GLY A 234 -0.75 27.96 7.93
CA GLY A 234 0.33 27.74 6.98
C GLY A 234 1.56 27.04 7.58
N GLN A 235 1.88 27.27 8.86
CA GLN A 235 2.99 26.59 9.53
C GLN A 235 2.65 25.12 9.80
N VAL A 236 1.42 24.85 10.27
CA VAL A 236 0.94 23.50 10.55
C VAL A 236 0.84 22.67 9.27
N THR A 237 0.22 23.21 8.22
CA THR A 237 0.07 22.54 6.92
C THR A 237 1.43 22.23 6.29
N GLU A 238 2.39 23.16 6.34
CA GLU A 238 3.74 22.91 5.82
C GLU A 238 4.51 21.87 6.65
N ALA A 239 4.38 21.87 7.99
CA ALA A 239 4.98 20.85 8.83
C ALA A 239 4.46 19.44 8.50
N LEU A 240 3.14 19.29 8.31
CA LEU A 240 2.52 18.02 7.93
C LEU A 240 2.86 17.60 6.50
N ARG A 241 2.98 18.55 5.56
CA ARG A 241 3.49 18.31 4.20
C ARG A 241 4.92 17.77 4.24
N ARG A 242 5.81 18.41 5.02
CA ARG A 242 7.20 17.94 5.19
C ARG A 242 7.26 16.58 5.85
N ARG A 243 6.48 16.36 6.92
CA ARG A 243 6.39 15.07 7.60
C ARG A 243 6.08 13.96 6.61
N ARG A 244 5.10 14.17 5.72
CA ARG A 244 4.76 13.23 4.65
C ARG A 244 6.00 12.92 3.81
N VAL A 245 6.64 13.94 3.21
CA VAL A 245 7.82 13.76 2.35
C VAL A 245 9.01 13.08 3.06
N THR A 246 9.27 13.40 4.32
CA THR A 246 10.39 12.84 5.09
C THR A 246 10.10 11.48 5.73
N THR A 247 8.85 11.00 5.68
CA THR A 247 8.49 9.69 6.23
C THR A 247 9.22 8.59 5.49
N SER A 248 9.95 7.74 6.23
CA SER A 248 10.81 6.70 5.67
C SER A 248 10.01 5.65 4.88
N ASP A 249 10.68 4.94 3.96
CA ASP A 249 10.03 3.87 3.22
C ASP A 249 9.50 2.77 4.14
N ALA A 250 10.23 2.39 5.20
CA ALA A 250 9.77 1.42 6.18
C ALA A 250 8.47 1.84 6.88
N ASP A 251 8.25 3.14 7.08
CA ASP A 251 7.03 3.66 7.71
C ASP A 251 5.82 3.68 6.75
N ARG A 252 6.07 3.73 5.44
CA ARG A 252 5.04 3.72 4.37
C ARG A 252 4.69 2.32 3.86
N PHE A 253 5.19 1.28 4.53
CA PHE A 253 5.05 -0.09 4.06
C PHE A 253 3.59 -0.54 3.93
N VAL A 254 2.75 -0.22 4.92
CA VAL A 254 1.33 -0.57 4.90
C VAL A 254 0.59 0.15 3.77
N GLU A 255 0.89 1.42 3.57
CA GLU A 255 0.37 2.25 2.48
C GLU A 255 0.70 1.64 1.13
N ARG A 256 1.95 1.18 0.93
CA ARG A 256 2.38 0.55 -0.32
C ARG A 256 1.65 -0.77 -0.60
N ILE A 257 1.46 -1.61 0.41
CA ILE A 257 0.72 -2.88 0.25
C ILE A 257 -0.74 -2.62 -0.11
N LEU A 258 -1.36 -1.60 0.49
CA LEU A 258 -2.77 -1.28 0.24
C LEU A 258 -2.99 -0.48 -1.05
N GLY A 259 -1.94 -0.08 -1.76
CA GLY A 259 -2.05 0.81 -2.92
C GLY A 259 -2.45 2.25 -2.53
N LEU A 260 -2.22 2.64 -1.28
CA LEU A 260 -2.57 3.93 -0.68
C LEU A 260 -1.34 4.81 -0.44
N ASN A 261 -0.25 4.57 -1.17
CA ASN A 261 0.98 5.36 -1.01
C ASN A 261 0.76 6.78 -1.54
N LEU A 262 0.48 7.70 -0.62
CA LEU A 262 0.37 9.13 -0.89
C LEU A 262 1.76 9.73 -1.14
N THR A 263 2.28 9.55 -2.35
CA THR A 263 3.48 10.23 -2.81
C THR A 263 3.20 11.71 -3.03
N GLN A 264 4.25 12.53 -3.08
CA GLN A 264 4.11 13.95 -3.43
C GLN A 264 3.43 14.12 -4.78
N GLU A 265 3.77 13.26 -5.75
CA GLU A 265 3.15 13.24 -7.07
C GLU A 265 1.64 12.98 -7.01
N GLN A 266 1.17 12.03 -6.18
CA GLN A 266 -0.27 11.77 -6.04
C GLN A 266 -1.02 12.94 -5.42
N VAL A 267 -0.43 13.62 -4.43
CA VAL A 267 -1.00 14.82 -3.82
C VAL A 267 -1.07 15.96 -4.83
N ASP A 268 0.02 16.20 -5.57
CA ASP A 268 0.09 17.25 -6.58
C ASP A 268 -0.91 16.98 -7.72
N ARG A 269 -1.08 15.71 -8.11
CA ARG A 269 -2.05 15.25 -9.10
C ARG A 269 -3.49 15.53 -8.66
N GLY A 270 -3.83 15.21 -7.41
CA GLY A 270 -5.13 15.52 -6.82
C GLY A 270 -5.40 17.02 -6.73
N SER A 271 -4.41 17.79 -6.27
CA SER A 271 -4.48 19.25 -6.18
C SER A 271 -4.69 19.88 -7.57
N ALA A 272 -3.90 19.47 -8.57
CA ALA A 272 -4.03 19.94 -9.94
C ALA A 272 -5.41 19.63 -10.54
N PHE A 273 -5.98 18.47 -10.22
CA PHE A 273 -7.35 18.15 -10.61
C PHE A 273 -8.37 19.12 -10.03
N VAL A 274 -8.36 19.29 -8.71
CA VAL A 274 -9.33 20.14 -8.02
C VAL A 274 -9.19 21.60 -8.45
N THR A 275 -7.97 22.15 -8.46
CA THR A 275 -7.70 23.50 -8.97
C THR A 275 -8.18 23.64 -10.41
N GLY A 276 -7.88 22.67 -11.27
CA GLY A 276 -8.30 22.70 -12.66
C GLY A 276 -9.82 22.69 -12.86
N VAL A 277 -10.57 21.94 -12.04
CA VAL A 277 -12.04 21.96 -12.06
C VAL A 277 -12.57 23.30 -11.57
N VAL A 278 -12.11 23.77 -10.40
CA VAL A 278 -12.60 25.00 -9.76
C VAL A 278 -12.34 26.22 -10.64
N GLU A 279 -11.18 26.32 -11.30
CA GLU A 279 -10.87 27.43 -12.22
C GLU A 279 -11.80 27.49 -13.43
N ARG A 280 -12.32 26.34 -13.89
CA ARG A 280 -13.13 26.22 -15.11
C ARG A 280 -14.63 26.30 -14.84
N ALA A 281 -15.09 25.71 -13.73
CA ALA A 281 -16.50 25.50 -13.44
C ALA A 281 -16.91 25.92 -12.02
N GLY A 282 -15.99 26.50 -11.24
CA GLY A 282 -16.24 26.89 -9.84
C GLY A 282 -16.43 25.70 -8.90
N GLU A 283 -16.82 25.99 -7.66
CA GLU A 283 -17.13 24.98 -6.66
C GLU A 283 -18.36 24.13 -7.05
N ASP A 284 -19.32 24.72 -7.75
CA ASP A 284 -20.49 24.00 -8.28
C ASP A 284 -20.08 22.87 -9.24
N GLY A 285 -19.05 23.12 -10.06
CA GLY A 285 -18.46 22.09 -10.93
C GLY A 285 -17.82 20.96 -10.13
N LEU A 286 -17.08 21.27 -9.06
CA LEU A 286 -16.47 20.27 -8.19
C LEU A 286 -17.52 19.45 -7.44
N ALA A 287 -18.64 20.07 -7.04
CA ALA A 287 -19.74 19.43 -6.33
C ALA A 287 -20.39 18.28 -7.12
N LEU A 288 -20.22 18.24 -8.45
CA LEU A 288 -20.70 17.14 -9.29
C LEU A 288 -20.08 15.79 -8.90
N LEU A 289 -18.89 15.75 -8.29
CA LEU A 289 -18.29 14.52 -7.72
C LEU A 289 -19.22 13.80 -6.74
N TRP A 290 -20.06 14.56 -6.02
CA TRP A 290 -20.91 14.04 -4.93
C TRP A 290 -22.31 13.66 -5.36
N THR A 291 -22.66 13.86 -6.63
CA THR A 291 -24.03 13.65 -7.11
C THR A 291 -24.28 12.19 -7.46
N GLU A 292 -23.43 11.57 -8.28
CA GLU A 292 -23.66 10.22 -8.82
C GLU A 292 -22.36 9.45 -9.02
N ALA A 293 -22.45 8.11 -8.95
CA ALA A 293 -21.29 7.22 -9.10
C ALA A 293 -20.56 7.39 -10.44
N ARG A 294 -21.30 7.67 -11.53
CA ARG A 294 -20.71 7.88 -12.85
C ARG A 294 -19.86 9.14 -12.93
N ASN A 295 -20.00 10.07 -11.99
CA ASN A 295 -19.25 11.32 -11.98
C ASN A 295 -17.86 11.16 -11.36
N LEU A 296 -17.52 9.98 -10.84
CA LEU A 296 -16.16 9.72 -10.41
C LEU A 296 -15.20 9.81 -11.61
N PRO A 297 -14.04 10.46 -11.45
CA PRO A 297 -13.09 10.63 -12.54
C PRO A 297 -12.33 9.34 -12.81
N THR A 298 -12.00 9.12 -14.07
CA THR A 298 -11.04 8.11 -14.52
C THR A 298 -9.60 8.61 -14.29
N PRO A 299 -8.57 7.73 -14.30
CA PRO A 299 -7.19 8.17 -14.14
C PRO A 299 -6.78 9.27 -15.12
N SER A 300 -7.12 9.14 -16.41
CA SER A 300 -6.79 10.13 -17.43
C SER A 300 -7.49 11.48 -17.24
N GLU A 301 -8.65 11.47 -16.59
CA GLU A 301 -9.42 12.68 -16.28
C GLU A 301 -8.88 13.42 -15.06
N VAL A 302 -8.28 12.70 -14.10
CA VAL A 302 -7.53 13.33 -13.02
C VAL A 302 -6.35 14.13 -13.59
N ASP A 303 -5.66 13.57 -14.59
CA ASP A 303 -4.54 14.24 -15.27
C ASP A 303 -4.98 15.39 -16.19
N ALA A 304 -6.23 15.35 -16.66
CA ALA A 304 -6.80 16.35 -17.56
C ALA A 304 -8.23 16.74 -17.13
N PRO A 305 -8.37 17.67 -16.17
CA PRO A 305 -9.66 17.97 -15.53
C PRO A 305 -10.74 18.49 -16.50
N GLY A 306 -10.31 19.07 -17.62
CA GLY A 306 -11.23 19.49 -18.68
C GLY A 306 -11.94 18.31 -19.37
N LEU A 307 -11.31 17.13 -19.45
CA LEU A 307 -11.95 15.93 -20.00
C LEU A 307 -13.09 15.46 -19.10
N TRP A 308 -12.88 15.54 -17.78
CA TRP A 308 -13.92 15.21 -16.80
C TRP A 308 -15.14 16.10 -16.96
N LEU A 309 -14.95 17.42 -16.95
CA LEU A 309 -16.03 18.38 -17.14
C LEU A 309 -16.76 18.18 -18.47
N ALA A 310 -16.02 18.01 -19.56
CA ALA A 310 -16.60 17.76 -20.87
C ALA A 310 -17.44 16.47 -20.92
N ARG A 311 -17.03 15.41 -20.20
CA ARG A 311 -17.82 14.18 -20.09
C ARG A 311 -19.13 14.40 -19.34
N LEU A 312 -19.13 15.21 -18.27
CA LEU A 312 -20.33 15.48 -17.49
C LEU A 312 -21.36 16.36 -18.21
N GLU A 313 -20.93 17.11 -19.23
CA GLU A 313 -21.83 17.89 -20.09
C GLU A 313 -22.57 17.01 -21.13
N LEU A 314 -22.13 15.77 -21.33
CA LEU A 314 -22.78 14.87 -22.28
C LEU A 314 -24.11 14.35 -21.69
N PRO A 315 -25.20 14.35 -22.47
CA PRO A 315 -26.45 13.75 -22.03
C PRO A 315 -26.26 12.27 -21.76
N ASP A 316 -26.98 11.75 -20.76
CA ASP A 316 -26.92 10.33 -20.43
C ASP A 316 -27.27 9.49 -21.67
N PRO A 317 -26.52 8.40 -21.93
CA PRO A 317 -26.91 7.46 -22.96
C PRO A 317 -28.33 6.96 -22.64
N PRO A 318 -29.19 6.76 -23.65
CA PRO A 318 -30.53 6.26 -23.42
C PRO A 318 -30.46 4.98 -22.60
N SER A 319 -31.23 4.91 -21.51
CA SER A 319 -31.34 3.70 -20.70
C SER A 319 -31.83 2.55 -21.57
N ASP A 320 -31.06 1.48 -21.65
CA ASP A 320 -31.50 0.19 -22.21
C ASP A 320 -32.54 -0.42 -21.25
N ASP A 321 -33.77 0.07 -21.32
CA ASP A 321 -34.99 -0.56 -20.76
C ASP A 321 -35.69 -1.42 -21.82
#